data_AF-A0A929FGE5-F1
#
_entry.id   AF-A0A929FGE5-F1
#
_cell.length_a   1.000
_cell.length_b   1.000
_cell.length_c   1.000
_cell.angle_alpha   90.00
_cell.angle_beta   90.00
_cell.angle_gamma   90.00
#
_symmetry.space_group_name_H-M   'P 1'
#
loop_
_entity.id
_entity.type
_entity.pdbx_description
1 polymer ?
#
loop_
_entity_poly.entity_id
_entity_poly.type
_entity_poly.pdbx_seq_one_letter_code
_entity_poly.pdbx_strand_id
1 'polypeptide(L)'
;MKFEQRGGRVILTPAEGDPFECYLTWFQTQEPNYVLADRREYIPGQRHSVWLGEDQGGGLFPWGAGDLYLSRIEKYRTQWIADHPSDAEPTSAEPLPDWDRLLEWFRSPANPLYEQVREKVALVAERSVAEQVRITDQWQNLKDLLSTPNLRDEIGLAWSVGRLAEGLANGQNPLSVAEKAEWNRKIDTFNFPDSCKLA
;
A
#
# COMPACT_ATOMS: atom_id res chain seq x y z
N MET A 1 11.68 -17.40 -14.78
CA MET A 1 11.54 -17.55 -13.32
C MET A 1 12.41 -16.53 -12.61
N LYS A 2 11.93 -15.92 -11.53
CA LYS A 2 12.62 -14.87 -10.79
C LYS A 2 12.14 -14.80 -9.34
N PHE A 3 13.06 -14.66 -8.40
CA PHE A 3 12.76 -14.33 -7.00
C PHE A 3 13.13 -12.87 -6.75
N GLU A 4 12.23 -12.12 -6.11
CA GLU A 4 12.51 -10.78 -5.64
C GLU A 4 12.03 -10.60 -4.20
N GLN A 5 12.82 -9.86 -3.43
CA GLN A 5 12.39 -9.28 -2.17
C GLN A 5 12.58 -7.77 -2.24
N ARG A 6 11.52 -6.99 -1.97
CA ARG A 6 11.56 -5.52 -1.90
C ARG A 6 10.39 -4.99 -1.09
N GLY A 7 10.60 -3.91 -0.34
CA GLY A 7 9.51 -3.20 0.36
C GLY A 7 8.67 -4.07 1.29
N GLY A 8 9.29 -5.02 2.01
CA GLY A 8 8.58 -5.94 2.90
C GLY A 8 7.74 -7.02 2.20
N ARG A 9 7.91 -7.20 0.88
CA ARG A 9 7.23 -8.21 0.07
C ARG A 9 8.23 -9.20 -0.52
N VAL A 10 7.75 -10.42 -0.78
CA VAL A 10 8.42 -11.42 -1.62
C VAL A 10 7.57 -11.63 -2.87
N ILE A 11 8.20 -11.54 -4.04
CA ILE A 11 7.59 -11.74 -5.35
C ILE A 11 8.30 -12.91 -6.02
N LEU A 12 7.54 -13.94 -6.38
CA LEU A 12 8.03 -15.11 -7.10
C LEU A 12 7.37 -15.16 -8.47
N THR A 13 8.16 -14.93 -9.51
CA THR A 13 7.71 -15.01 -10.90
C THR A 13 7.99 -16.40 -11.45
N PRO A 14 6.98 -17.20 -11.82
CA PRO A 14 7.17 -18.51 -12.43
C PRO A 14 7.73 -18.38 -13.87
N ALA A 15 7.87 -19.50 -14.57
CA ALA A 15 8.21 -19.48 -16.00
C ALA A 15 6.98 -19.10 -16.86
N GLU A 16 5.81 -19.56 -16.43
CA GLU A 16 4.51 -19.35 -17.05
C GLU A 16 3.48 -19.06 -15.94
N GLY A 17 2.48 -18.23 -16.22
CA GLY A 17 1.47 -17.80 -15.26
C GLY A 17 1.82 -16.53 -14.49
N ASP A 18 0.93 -16.13 -13.58
CA ASP A 18 1.04 -14.87 -12.86
C ASP A 18 2.06 -14.95 -11.71
N PRO A 19 2.79 -13.86 -11.43
CA PRO A 19 3.64 -13.78 -10.24
C PRO A 19 2.83 -14.05 -8.96
N PHE A 20 3.45 -14.75 -8.02
CA PHE A 20 2.94 -14.87 -6.66
C PHE A 20 3.60 -13.80 -5.79
N GLU A 21 2.80 -13.00 -5.08
CA GLU A 21 3.27 -11.98 -4.16
C GLU A 21 2.73 -12.23 -2.75
N CYS A 22 3.59 -12.07 -1.74
CA CYS A 22 3.24 -12.26 -0.33
C CYS A 22 4.00 -11.30 0.59
N TYR A 23 3.53 -11.15 1.83
CA TYR A 23 4.29 -10.44 2.86
C TYR A 23 5.55 -11.21 3.24
N LEU A 24 6.67 -10.50 3.40
CA LEU A 24 7.95 -11.09 3.81
C LEU A 24 7.84 -11.81 5.16
N THR A 25 7.11 -11.25 6.11
CA THR A 25 6.89 -11.84 7.44
C THR A 25 6.21 -13.20 7.36
N TRP A 26 5.18 -13.32 6.52
CA TRP A 26 4.54 -14.61 6.25
C TRP A 26 5.47 -15.56 5.50
N PHE A 27 6.21 -15.07 4.51
CA PHE A 27 7.17 -15.92 3.79
C PHE A 27 8.20 -16.53 4.74
N GLN A 28 8.66 -15.78 5.75
CA GLN A 28 9.54 -16.28 6.81
C GLN A 28 8.90 -17.34 7.72
N THR A 29 7.57 -17.40 7.84
CA THR A 29 6.92 -18.53 8.55
C THR A 29 6.95 -19.81 7.72
N GLN A 30 6.90 -19.69 6.40
CA GLN A 30 6.98 -20.82 5.47
C GLN A 30 8.44 -21.30 5.27
N GLU A 31 9.39 -20.37 5.30
CA GLU A 31 10.83 -20.62 5.13
C GLU A 31 11.62 -20.03 6.30
N PRO A 32 11.62 -20.67 7.49
CA PRO A 32 12.20 -20.11 8.72
C PRO A 32 13.72 -19.90 8.66
N ASN A 33 14.40 -20.53 7.70
CA ASN A 33 15.83 -20.34 7.46
C ASN A 33 16.12 -19.19 6.45
N TYR A 34 15.09 -18.47 6.01
CA TYR A 34 15.25 -17.36 5.09
C TYR A 34 16.03 -16.21 5.73
N VAL A 35 17.19 -15.89 5.15
CA VAL A 35 18.04 -14.78 5.60
C VAL A 35 17.56 -13.47 5.00
N LEU A 36 17.09 -12.58 5.88
CA LEU A 36 16.59 -11.25 5.53
C LEU A 36 17.68 -10.42 4.83
N ALA A 37 17.25 -9.68 3.81
CA ALA A 37 18.01 -8.59 3.19
C ALA A 37 17.11 -7.35 3.13
N ASP A 38 17.60 -6.19 2.71
CA ASP A 38 16.71 -5.06 2.42
C ASP A 38 16.06 -5.20 1.05
N ARG A 39 16.87 -5.66 0.09
CA ARG A 39 16.42 -6.09 -1.24
C ARG A 39 17.17 -7.34 -1.65
N ARG A 40 16.51 -8.18 -2.45
CA ARG A 40 17.13 -9.33 -3.09
C ARG A 40 16.55 -9.54 -4.47
N GLU A 41 17.39 -9.88 -5.43
CA GLU A 41 16.99 -10.28 -6.78
C GLU A 41 17.74 -11.55 -7.15
N TYR A 42 17.02 -12.57 -7.60
CA TYR A 42 17.61 -13.81 -8.05
C TYR A 42 16.94 -14.33 -9.31
N ILE A 43 17.77 -14.67 -10.30
CA ILE A 43 17.36 -15.29 -11.56
C ILE A 43 18.27 -16.53 -11.74
N PRO A 44 17.71 -17.76 -11.74
CA PRO A 44 18.48 -18.98 -11.95
C PRO A 44 19.36 -18.89 -13.19
N GLY A 45 20.63 -19.28 -13.06
CA GLY A 45 21.56 -19.27 -14.18
C GLY A 45 22.04 -17.89 -14.64
N GLN A 46 21.56 -16.78 -14.05
CA GLN A 46 21.86 -15.43 -14.53
C GLN A 46 22.29 -14.41 -13.47
N ARG A 47 21.61 -14.33 -12.32
CA ARG A 47 21.83 -13.23 -11.36
C ARG A 47 21.53 -13.65 -9.92
N HIS A 48 22.37 -13.17 -8.99
CA HIS A 48 22.00 -13.07 -7.58
C HIS A 48 22.57 -11.77 -7.00
N SER A 49 21.68 -10.83 -6.68
CA SER A 49 22.04 -9.55 -6.07
C SER A 49 21.33 -9.41 -4.74
N VAL A 50 22.06 -8.92 -3.73
CA VAL A 50 21.57 -8.72 -2.37
C VAL A 50 21.96 -7.31 -1.96
N TRP A 51 21.04 -6.58 -1.36
CA TRP A 51 21.29 -5.25 -0.81
C TRP A 51 21.10 -5.28 0.71
N LEU A 52 22.08 -4.73 1.43
CA LEU A 52 22.06 -4.50 2.87
C LEU A 52 22.42 -3.04 3.12
N GLY A 53 21.44 -2.21 3.48
CA GLY A 53 21.54 -0.77 3.45
C GLY A 53 21.74 -0.25 2.03
N GLU A 54 22.73 0.63 1.87
CA GLU A 54 23.10 1.21 0.58
C GLU A 54 24.05 0.30 -0.23
N ASP A 55 24.60 -0.75 0.40
CA ASP A 55 25.59 -1.62 -0.21
C ASP A 55 24.92 -2.71 -1.06
N GLN A 56 25.24 -2.72 -2.36
CA GLN A 56 24.91 -3.82 -3.26
C GLN A 56 26.03 -4.86 -3.24
N GLY A 57 25.71 -6.05 -2.75
CA GLY A 57 26.54 -7.23 -2.85
C GLY A 57 26.10 -8.19 -3.95
N GLY A 58 27.05 -9.00 -4.44
CA GLY A 58 26.74 -10.25 -5.13
C GLY A 58 26.40 -11.33 -4.10
N GLY A 59 25.23 -11.95 -4.23
CA GLY A 59 24.92 -13.13 -3.42
C GLY A 59 25.61 -14.39 -3.97
N LEU A 60 25.65 -15.47 -3.18
CA LEU A 60 26.19 -16.76 -3.63
C LEU A 60 25.49 -17.21 -4.92
N PHE A 61 26.24 -17.45 -5.98
CA PHE A 61 25.70 -17.86 -7.27
C PHE A 61 26.32 -19.20 -7.70
N PRO A 62 25.53 -20.28 -7.84
CA PRO A 62 24.07 -20.35 -7.72
C PRO A 62 23.56 -20.22 -6.28
N TRP A 63 22.33 -19.75 -6.13
CA TRP A 63 21.65 -19.67 -4.84
C TRP A 63 20.62 -20.78 -4.73
N GLY A 64 21.03 -21.95 -4.24
CA GLY A 64 20.18 -23.14 -4.19
C GLY A 64 18.87 -22.96 -3.40
N ALA A 65 18.86 -22.09 -2.39
CA ALA A 65 17.61 -21.74 -1.69
C ALA A 65 16.65 -20.94 -2.60
N GLY A 66 17.16 -20.05 -3.44
CA GLY A 66 16.36 -19.32 -4.43
C GLY A 66 15.70 -20.25 -5.44
N ASP A 67 16.44 -21.23 -5.96
CA ASP A 67 15.88 -22.28 -6.84
C ASP A 67 14.76 -23.05 -6.13
N LEU A 68 14.97 -23.40 -4.86
CA LEU A 68 13.98 -24.12 -4.06
C LEU A 68 12.70 -23.30 -3.86
N TYR A 69 12.82 -22.00 -3.55
CA TYR A 69 11.64 -21.13 -3.40
C TYR A 69 10.85 -21.04 -4.71
N LEU A 70 11.53 -20.89 -5.85
CA LEU A 70 10.88 -20.83 -7.16
C LEU A 70 10.18 -22.14 -7.52
N SER A 71 10.73 -23.29 -7.12
CA SER A 71 10.08 -24.60 -7.32
C SER A 71 8.81 -24.80 -6.48
N ARG A 72 8.62 -23.98 -5.42
CA ARG A 72 7.54 -24.10 -4.43
C ARG A 72 6.43 -23.06 -4.59
N ILE A 73 6.43 -22.28 -5.68
CA ILE A 73 5.46 -21.20 -5.92
C ILE A 73 4.02 -21.66 -5.67
N GLU A 74 3.58 -22.78 -6.25
CA GLU A 74 2.21 -23.27 -6.11
C GLU A 74 1.87 -23.73 -4.69
N LYS A 75 2.86 -24.27 -3.96
CA LYS A 75 2.70 -24.58 -2.53
C LYS A 75 2.46 -23.29 -1.74
N TYR A 76 3.24 -22.23 -2.00
CA TYR A 76 3.06 -20.95 -1.32
C TYR A 76 1.73 -20.31 -1.68
N ARG A 77 1.34 -20.33 -2.96
CA ARG A 77 0.03 -19.80 -3.41
C ARG A 77 -1.12 -20.50 -2.69
N THR A 78 -1.09 -21.83 -2.63
CA THR A 78 -2.12 -22.62 -1.94
C THR A 78 -2.18 -22.31 -0.44
N GLN A 79 -1.02 -22.23 0.23
CA GLN A 79 -0.97 -21.95 1.66
C GLN A 79 -1.36 -20.49 1.96
N TRP A 80 -0.97 -19.54 1.10
CA TRP A 80 -1.33 -18.14 1.24
C TRP A 80 -2.84 -17.96 1.24
N ILE A 81 -3.52 -18.58 0.27
CA ILE A 81 -4.98 -18.58 0.16
C ILE A 81 -5.64 -19.22 1.40
N ALA A 82 -5.06 -20.29 1.94
CA ALA A 82 -5.57 -20.93 3.15
C ALA A 82 -5.42 -20.03 4.40
N ASP A 83 -4.30 -19.33 4.51
CA ASP A 83 -3.99 -18.43 5.64
C ASP A 83 -4.69 -17.07 5.51
N HIS A 84 -4.98 -16.64 4.29
CA HIS A 84 -5.65 -15.39 3.92
C HIS A 84 -6.83 -15.70 2.99
N PRO A 85 -7.93 -16.25 3.52
CA PRO A 85 -9.08 -16.64 2.71
C PRO A 85 -9.78 -15.47 2.01
N SER A 86 -9.53 -14.23 2.44
CA SER A 86 -9.91 -13.00 1.71
C SER A 86 -9.15 -12.81 0.39
N ASP A 87 -8.00 -13.46 0.25
CA ASP A 87 -7.10 -13.37 -0.90
C ASP A 87 -7.25 -14.58 -1.83
N ALA A 88 -8.12 -15.53 -1.49
CA ALA A 88 -8.60 -16.54 -2.43
C ALA A 88 -9.21 -15.81 -3.63
N GLU A 89 -8.82 -16.15 -4.86
CA GLU A 89 -9.41 -15.54 -6.06
C GLU A 89 -10.94 -15.50 -5.91
N PRO A 90 -11.54 -14.30 -5.83
CA PRO A 90 -12.97 -14.22 -5.71
C PRO A 90 -13.53 -14.70 -7.06
N THR A 91 -14.38 -15.71 -7.03
CA THR A 91 -15.16 -16.17 -8.21
C THR A 91 -16.18 -15.12 -8.70
N SER A 92 -16.07 -13.90 -8.19
CA SER A 92 -16.71 -12.68 -8.62
C SER A 92 -15.60 -11.65 -8.72
N ALA A 93 -15.26 -11.17 -9.91
CA ALA A 93 -14.32 -10.06 -10.07
C ALA A 93 -14.82 -8.89 -9.21
N GLU A 94 -14.22 -8.69 -8.04
CA GLU A 94 -14.48 -7.49 -7.27
C GLU A 94 -14.07 -6.31 -8.16
N PRO A 95 -14.94 -5.30 -8.30
CA PRO A 95 -14.60 -4.16 -9.12
C PRO A 95 -13.35 -3.49 -8.57
N LEU A 96 -12.35 -3.29 -9.42
CA LEU A 96 -11.11 -2.60 -9.05
C LEU A 96 -11.43 -1.18 -8.53
N PRO A 97 -10.61 -0.62 -7.62
CA PRO A 97 -10.79 0.74 -7.15
C PRO A 97 -10.80 1.77 -8.28
N ASP A 98 -11.84 2.60 -8.29
CA ASP A 98 -12.05 3.61 -9.32
C ASP A 98 -11.40 4.94 -8.93
N TRP A 99 -10.08 4.98 -9.12
CA TRP A 99 -9.24 6.13 -8.82
C TRP A 99 -9.64 7.41 -9.56
N ASP A 100 -10.13 7.28 -10.79
CA ASP A 100 -10.48 8.43 -11.61
C ASP A 100 -11.79 9.05 -11.12
N ARG A 101 -12.79 8.23 -10.74
CA ARG A 101 -14.01 8.75 -10.10
C ARG A 101 -13.75 9.33 -8.71
N LEU A 102 -12.84 8.73 -7.93
CA LEU A 102 -12.43 9.30 -6.65
C LEU A 102 -11.79 10.69 -6.86
N LEU A 103 -10.87 10.83 -7.81
CA LEU A 103 -10.22 12.10 -8.13
C LEU A 103 -11.23 13.14 -8.67
N GLU A 104 -12.13 12.73 -9.57
CA GLU A 104 -13.17 13.60 -10.14
C GLU A 104 -14.09 14.14 -9.03
N TRP A 105 -14.57 13.26 -8.15
CA TRP A 105 -15.36 13.67 -7.00
C TRP A 105 -14.56 14.57 -6.06
N PHE A 106 -13.31 14.22 -5.74
CA PHE A 106 -12.47 14.99 -4.83
C PHE A 106 -12.23 16.43 -5.31
N ARG A 107 -12.02 16.61 -6.62
CA ARG A 107 -11.81 17.92 -7.25
C ARG A 107 -13.10 18.67 -7.60
N SER A 108 -14.26 18.04 -7.44
CA SER A 108 -15.52 18.64 -7.84
C SER A 108 -15.82 19.89 -7.00
N PRO A 109 -16.19 21.02 -7.62
CA PRO A 109 -16.62 22.22 -6.89
C PRO A 109 -17.92 21.98 -6.11
N ALA A 110 -18.64 20.90 -6.40
CA ALA A 110 -19.83 20.48 -5.67
C ALA A 110 -19.52 19.50 -4.53
N ASN A 111 -18.23 19.27 -4.19
CA ASN A 111 -17.84 18.41 -3.08
C ASN A 111 -17.76 19.19 -1.76
N PRO A 112 -18.81 19.14 -0.91
CA PRO A 112 -18.81 19.87 0.35
C PRO A 112 -17.74 19.35 1.33
N LEU A 113 -17.36 18.07 1.23
CA LEU A 113 -16.34 17.48 2.11
C LEU A 113 -14.95 18.07 1.82
N TYR A 114 -14.62 18.32 0.54
CA TYR A 114 -13.35 18.97 0.20
C TYR A 114 -13.24 20.36 0.84
N GLU A 115 -14.28 21.18 0.70
CA GLU A 115 -14.29 22.54 1.27
C GLU A 115 -14.24 22.53 2.80
N GLN A 116 -15.02 21.66 3.45
CA GLN A 116 -15.01 21.53 4.91
C GLN A 116 -13.62 21.11 5.43
N VAL A 117 -12.99 20.12 4.80
CA VAL A 117 -11.62 19.68 5.16
C VAL A 117 -10.61 20.80 4.93
N ARG A 118 -10.71 21.52 3.80
CA ARG A 118 -9.82 22.66 3.48
C ARG A 118 -9.92 23.76 4.54
N GLU A 119 -11.12 24.12 4.97
CA GLU A 119 -11.35 25.10 6.03
C GLU A 119 -10.76 24.61 7.37
N LYS A 120 -10.94 23.32 7.70
CA LYS A 120 -10.35 22.76 8.92
C LYS A 120 -8.83 22.77 8.92
N VAL A 121 -8.22 22.44 7.79
CA VAL A 121 -6.76 22.51 7.59
C VAL A 121 -6.26 23.94 7.80
N ALA A 122 -6.94 24.94 7.21
CA ALA A 122 -6.59 26.34 7.40
C ALA A 122 -6.68 26.78 8.88
N LEU A 123 -7.76 26.41 9.57
CA LEU A 123 -7.95 26.75 10.98
C LEU A 123 -6.91 26.10 11.90
N VAL A 124 -6.51 24.85 11.62
CA VAL A 124 -5.45 24.18 12.39
C VAL A 124 -4.10 24.82 12.11
N ALA A 125 -3.85 25.19 10.85
CA ALA A 125 -2.61 25.83 10.43
C ALA A 125 -2.36 27.19 11.10
N GLU A 126 -3.41 27.93 11.48
CA GLU A 126 -3.25 29.23 12.15
C GLU A 126 -2.78 29.14 13.61
N ARG A 127 -2.76 27.94 14.21
CA ARG A 127 -2.46 27.76 15.65
C ARG A 127 -0.97 27.83 15.97
N SER A 128 -0.13 27.25 15.12
CA SER A 128 1.33 27.30 15.26
C SER A 128 2.02 27.00 13.94
N VAL A 129 3.24 27.51 13.76
CA VAL A 129 4.06 27.23 12.55
C VAL A 129 4.33 25.73 12.38
N ALA A 130 4.55 25.01 13.48
CA ALA A 130 4.81 23.57 13.42
C ALA A 130 3.56 22.78 12.98
N GLU A 131 2.37 23.15 13.49
CA GLU A 131 1.12 22.53 13.06
C GLU A 131 0.75 22.92 11.63
N GLN A 132 1.00 24.17 11.23
CA GLN A 132 0.84 24.66 9.86
C GLN A 132 1.58 23.78 8.87
N VAL A 133 2.89 23.58 9.07
CA VAL A 133 3.71 22.76 8.18
C VAL A 133 3.16 21.35 8.12
N ARG A 134 2.95 20.72 9.28
CA ARG A 134 2.50 19.33 9.35
C ARG A 134 1.16 19.10 8.67
N ILE A 135 0.14 19.90 8.98
CA ILE A 135 -1.23 19.67 8.48
C ILE A 135 -1.36 20.04 7.00
N THR A 136 -0.66 21.09 6.57
CA THR A 136 -0.63 21.50 5.16
C THR A 136 0.09 20.46 4.31
N ASP A 137 1.21 19.89 4.80
CA ASP A 137 1.93 18.81 4.12
C ASP A 137 1.07 17.55 4.02
N GLN A 138 0.37 17.16 5.09
CA GLN A 138 -0.55 16.00 5.04
C GLN A 138 -1.67 16.21 4.03
N TRP A 139 -2.24 17.42 3.97
CA TRP A 139 -3.23 17.77 2.97
C TRP A 139 -2.67 17.74 1.54
N GLN A 140 -1.45 18.24 1.35
CA GLN A 140 -0.78 18.23 0.06
C GLN A 140 -0.46 16.80 -0.40
N ASN A 141 0.04 15.95 0.49
CA ASN A 141 0.34 14.55 0.20
C ASN A 141 -0.90 13.78 -0.27
N LEU A 142 -2.06 13.98 0.36
CA LEU A 142 -3.32 13.38 -0.10
C LEU A 142 -3.67 13.85 -1.51
N LYS A 143 -3.57 15.15 -1.79
CA LYS A 143 -3.85 15.69 -3.14
C LYS A 143 -2.89 15.13 -4.18
N ASP A 144 -1.60 15.02 -3.86
CA ASP A 144 -0.57 14.53 -4.76
C ASP A 144 -0.76 13.05 -5.07
N LEU A 145 -1.08 12.24 -4.05
CA LEU A 145 -1.43 10.83 -4.19
C LEU A 145 -2.61 10.65 -5.16
N LEU A 146 -3.71 11.40 -4.95
CA LEU A 146 -4.91 11.28 -5.79
C LEU A 146 -4.64 11.74 -7.23
N SER A 147 -3.81 12.79 -7.40
CA SER A 147 -3.58 13.42 -8.70
C SER A 147 -2.46 12.84 -9.54
N THR A 148 -1.57 12.04 -8.95
CA THR A 148 -0.40 11.47 -9.64
C THR A 148 -0.59 9.98 -9.86
N PRO A 149 -0.89 9.50 -11.09
CA PRO A 149 -1.23 8.09 -11.34
C PRO A 149 -0.23 7.08 -10.78
N ASN A 150 1.07 7.36 -10.87
CA ASN A 150 2.12 6.46 -10.40
C ASN A 150 2.29 6.42 -8.87
N LEU A 151 1.61 7.30 -8.14
CA LEU A 151 1.58 7.29 -6.67
C LEU A 151 0.30 6.64 -6.12
N ARG A 152 -0.64 6.25 -6.98
CA ARG A 152 -1.93 5.72 -6.54
C ARG A 152 -1.79 4.29 -6.05
N ASP A 153 -1.92 4.11 -4.75
CA ASP A 153 -2.04 2.80 -4.12
C ASP A 153 -2.93 2.90 -2.87
N GLU A 154 -3.63 1.81 -2.55
CA GLU A 154 -4.63 1.76 -1.48
C GLU A 154 -4.02 1.99 -0.09
N ILE A 155 -2.78 1.54 0.12
CA ILE A 155 -2.04 1.71 1.38
C ILE A 155 -1.69 3.18 1.57
N GLY A 156 -1.19 3.84 0.53
CA GLY A 156 -0.90 5.27 0.47
C GLY A 156 -2.15 6.11 0.71
N LEU A 157 -3.32 5.69 0.21
CA LEU A 157 -4.59 6.37 0.44
C LEU A 157 -5.04 6.26 1.89
N ALA A 158 -5.07 5.04 2.43
CA ALA A 158 -5.40 4.78 3.83
C ALA A 158 -4.49 5.58 4.78
N TRP A 159 -3.19 5.58 4.51
CA TRP A 159 -2.22 6.30 5.32
C TRP A 159 -2.40 7.82 5.22
N SER A 160 -2.51 8.36 4.01
CA SER A 160 -2.67 9.81 3.78
C SER A 160 -3.93 10.36 4.44
N VAL A 161 -5.07 9.67 4.29
CA VAL A 161 -6.34 10.14 4.88
C VAL A 161 -6.35 9.96 6.40
N GLY A 162 -5.80 8.86 6.91
CA GLY A 162 -5.69 8.59 8.34
C GLY A 162 -4.81 9.62 9.05
N ARG A 163 -3.65 9.96 8.46
CA ARG A 163 -2.73 10.98 8.99
C ARG A 163 -3.34 12.36 8.99
N LEU A 164 -4.05 12.73 7.94
CA LEU A 164 -4.77 14.00 7.90
C LEU A 164 -5.84 14.08 8.99
N ALA A 165 -6.64 13.02 9.15
CA ALA A 165 -7.67 12.95 10.19
C ALA A 165 -7.07 13.03 11.60
N GLU A 166 -5.97 12.32 11.86
CA GLU A 166 -5.20 12.38 13.10
C GLU A 166 -4.65 13.80 13.35
N GLY A 167 -4.06 14.42 12.32
CA GLY A 167 -3.54 15.78 12.39
C GLY A 167 -4.61 16.81 12.74
N LEU A 168 -5.78 16.71 12.11
CA LEU A 168 -6.94 17.55 12.40
C LEU A 168 -7.48 17.34 13.83
N ALA A 169 -7.55 16.09 14.30
CA ALA A 169 -7.97 15.77 15.65
C ALA A 169 -7.00 16.34 16.71
N ASN A 170 -5.69 16.16 16.50
CA ASN A 170 -4.64 16.72 17.35
C ASN A 170 -4.68 18.26 17.37
N GLY A 171 -5.01 18.88 16.24
CA GLY A 171 -5.25 20.33 16.12
C GLY A 171 -6.58 20.80 16.72
N GLN A 172 -7.29 19.95 17.46
CA GLN A 172 -8.60 20.23 18.07
C GLN A 172 -9.68 20.66 17.07
N ASN A 173 -9.57 20.20 15.81
CA ASN A 173 -10.58 20.42 14.78
C ASN A 173 -10.86 19.11 14.01
N PRO A 174 -11.27 18.04 14.70
CA PRO A 174 -11.45 16.73 14.09
C PRO A 174 -12.51 16.75 12.99
N LEU A 175 -12.44 15.75 12.10
CA LEU A 175 -13.55 15.42 11.23
C LEU A 175 -14.75 14.96 12.06
N SER A 176 -15.92 15.53 11.77
CA SER A 176 -17.21 15.14 12.32
C SER A 176 -17.61 13.75 11.84
N VAL A 177 -18.59 13.16 12.53
CA VAL A 177 -19.17 11.86 12.15
C VAL A 177 -19.74 11.91 10.73
N ALA A 178 -20.39 13.02 10.34
CA ALA A 178 -20.96 13.18 9.01
C ALA A 178 -19.89 13.24 7.92
N GLU A 179 -18.77 13.94 8.16
CA GLU A 179 -17.65 14.03 7.22
C GLU A 179 -16.98 12.66 7.01
N LYS A 180 -16.75 11.91 8.10
CA LYS A 180 -16.21 10.54 8.02
C LYS A 180 -17.15 9.59 7.28
N ALA A 181 -18.46 9.68 7.57
CA ALA A 181 -19.47 8.86 6.91
C ALA A 181 -19.54 9.16 5.40
N GLU A 182 -19.43 10.43 5.00
CA GLU A 182 -19.41 10.80 3.58
C GLU A 182 -18.15 10.28 2.88
N TRP A 183 -16.98 10.36 3.51
CA TRP A 183 -15.75 9.74 2.98
C TRP A 183 -15.94 8.24 2.79
N ASN A 184 -16.36 7.52 3.85
CA ASN A 184 -16.53 6.07 3.81
C ASN A 184 -17.55 5.63 2.74
N ARG A 185 -18.63 6.40 2.56
CA ARG A 185 -19.61 6.17 1.50
C ARG A 185 -18.97 6.25 0.10
N LYS A 186 -18.01 7.15 -0.10
CA LYS A 186 -17.30 7.28 -1.38
C LYS A 186 -16.29 6.17 -1.60
N ILE A 187 -15.59 5.75 -0.55
CA ILE A 187 -14.75 4.55 -0.57
C ILE A 187 -15.58 3.34 -1.05
N ASP A 188 -16.77 3.14 -0.48
CA ASP A 188 -17.69 2.08 -0.93
C ASP A 188 -18.17 2.28 -2.38
N THR A 189 -18.62 3.50 -2.72
CA THR A 189 -19.17 3.82 -4.05
C THR A 189 -18.14 3.64 -5.17
N PHE A 190 -16.86 3.81 -4.87
CA PHE A 190 -15.75 3.74 -5.83
C PHE A 190 -14.90 2.46 -5.66
N ASN A 191 -15.43 1.46 -4.96
CA ASN A 191 -14.83 0.12 -4.82
C ASN A 191 -13.43 0.12 -4.20
N PHE A 192 -13.17 1.00 -3.24
CA PHE A 192 -11.95 0.97 -2.45
C PHE A 192 -12.12 0.03 -1.25
N PRO A 193 -11.04 -0.61 -0.78
CA PRO A 193 -11.10 -1.51 0.36
C PRO A 193 -11.45 -0.78 1.66
N ASP A 194 -11.96 -1.54 2.63
CA ASP A 194 -12.29 -1.05 3.98
C ASP A 194 -11.10 -0.39 4.70
N SER A 195 -9.86 -0.76 4.35
CA SER A 195 -8.64 -0.14 4.90
C SER A 195 -8.55 1.36 4.59
N CYS A 196 -9.21 1.85 3.54
CA CYS A 196 -9.28 3.26 3.19
C CYS A 196 -10.36 4.03 3.97
N LYS A 197 -11.17 3.37 4.79
CA LYS A 197 -12.22 4.00 5.61
C LYS A 197 -11.63 4.65 6.86
N LEU A 198 -12.28 5.73 7.30
CA LEU A 198 -11.99 6.41 8.55
C LEU A 198 -12.84 5.80 9.69
N ALA A 199 -12.20 5.55 10.83
CA ALA A 199 -12.84 5.14 12.10
C ALA A 199 -13.46 6.34 12.84
#